data_AF-A0A225UL85-F1
#
_entry.id   AF-A0A225UL85-F1
#
_cell.length_a   1.000
_cell.length_b   1.000
_cell.length_c   1.000
_cell.angle_alpha   90.00
_cell.angle_beta   90.00
_cell.angle_gamma   90.00
#
_symmetry.space_group_name_H-M   'P 1'
#
loop_
_entity.id
_entity.type
_entity.pdbx_description
1 polymer ?
#
loop_
_entity_poly.entity_id
_entity_poly.type
_entity_poly.pdbx_seq_one_letter_code
_entity_poly.pdbx_strand_id
1 'polypeptide(L)'
;MHIKDRDVLRFVEELDHVDWSHHNLVFLDEVSFDNRGMIRKRGYSLKGQKLAIRGDFQRKPRVSVLAFIGWSNDCFDTQGTFDRVEFLKCCQDFAYTKHNFVRQYPGSHSVWILDGASIHRHPEIVHFLRSIGIVPIFLPAYCPFFNPIEYMFGYVKKFFQRHYDENSGRDLLPFAVHTFQRFEHFNIGRVFAHCGWNVQGRFDPSGPMSTEKRQVPQFWRECVEPNNTEDELGFDLIDEECGGS
;
A
#
# COMPACT_ATOMS: atom_id res chain seq x y z
N MET A 1 2.55 -0.47 -22.44
CA MET A 1 1.47 -0.64 -21.45
C MET A 1 0.55 0.55 -21.63
N HIS A 2 -0.68 0.34 -22.11
CA HIS A 2 -1.61 1.43 -22.43
C HIS A 2 -2.79 1.36 -21.46
N ILE A 3 -2.95 2.41 -20.64
CA ILE A 3 -4.16 2.66 -19.87
C ILE A 3 -5.28 2.92 -20.87
N LYS A 4 -6.44 2.31 -20.67
CA LYS A 4 -7.61 2.52 -21.53
C LYS A 4 -8.55 3.49 -20.83
N ASP A 5 -8.81 4.63 -21.46
CA ASP A 5 -9.73 5.64 -20.92
C ASP A 5 -11.11 5.05 -20.57
N ARG A 6 -11.59 4.10 -21.39
CA ARG A 6 -12.84 3.37 -21.13
C ARG A 6 -12.84 2.65 -19.77
N ASP A 7 -11.73 2.06 -19.36
CA ASP A 7 -11.65 1.33 -18.08
C ASP A 7 -11.63 2.31 -16.90
N VAL A 8 -11.01 3.48 -17.07
CA VAL A 8 -11.01 4.55 -16.08
C VAL A 8 -12.42 5.16 -15.96
N LEU A 9 -13.08 5.46 -17.08
CA LEU A 9 -14.45 5.98 -17.08
C LEU A 9 -15.42 5.00 -16.42
N ARG A 10 -15.35 3.71 -16.75
CA ARG A 10 -16.15 2.66 -16.09
C ARG A 10 -15.94 2.67 -14.57
N PHE A 11 -14.71 2.82 -14.12
CA PHE A 11 -14.38 2.85 -12.70
C PHE A 11 -14.93 4.10 -12.00
N VAL A 12 -14.82 5.27 -12.62
CA VAL A 12 -15.39 6.53 -12.11
C VAL A 12 -16.92 6.42 -12.02
N GLU A 13 -17.56 5.93 -13.09
CA GLU A 13 -19.01 5.71 -13.12
C GLU A 13 -19.47 4.73 -12.04
N GLU A 14 -18.73 3.63 -11.82
CA GLU A 14 -19.03 2.67 -10.75
C GLU A 14 -18.95 3.32 -9.36
N LEU A 15 -17.92 4.14 -9.11
CA LEU A 15 -17.76 4.87 -7.84
C LEU A 15 -18.84 5.90 -7.60
N ASP A 16 -19.33 6.59 -8.62
CA ASP A 16 -20.40 7.60 -8.50
C ASP A 16 -21.74 7.00 -8.04
N HIS A 17 -21.92 5.68 -8.16
CA HIS A 17 -23.11 4.97 -7.67
C HIS A 17 -22.94 4.42 -6.24
N VAL A 18 -21.80 4.66 -5.60
CA VAL A 18 -21.50 4.18 -4.24
C VAL A 18 -21.30 5.38 -3.33
N ASP A 19 -22.08 5.45 -2.24
CA ASP A 19 -21.82 6.37 -1.13
C ASP A 19 -20.54 5.96 -0.38
N TRP A 20 -19.41 6.53 -0.79
CA TRP A 20 -18.11 6.27 -0.18
C TRP A 20 -17.51 7.52 0.49
N SER A 21 -16.72 7.27 1.52
CA SER A 21 -15.90 8.25 2.23
C SER A 21 -14.60 7.57 2.69
N HIS A 22 -13.61 8.35 3.13
CA HIS A 22 -12.36 7.77 3.66
C HIS A 22 -12.59 6.80 4.84
N HIS A 23 -13.71 6.94 5.56
CA HIS A 23 -14.06 6.08 6.70
C HIS A 23 -14.62 4.71 6.28
N ASN A 24 -15.17 4.59 5.06
CA ASN A 24 -15.71 3.32 4.58
C ASN A 24 -14.87 2.61 3.51
N LEU A 25 -13.78 3.24 3.04
CA LEU A 25 -12.84 2.65 2.09
C LEU A 25 -11.81 1.74 2.78
N VAL A 26 -11.53 0.60 2.15
CA VAL A 26 -10.38 -0.26 2.42
C VAL A 26 -9.73 -0.63 1.09
N PHE A 27 -8.43 -0.43 0.98
CA PHE A 27 -7.60 -0.89 -0.13
C PHE A 27 -6.88 -2.16 0.30
N LEU A 28 -6.87 -3.17 -0.55
CA LEU A 28 -6.09 -4.38 -0.30
C LEU A 28 -5.32 -4.81 -1.54
N ASP A 29 -4.11 -5.30 -1.29
CA ASP A 29 -3.18 -5.76 -2.31
C ASP A 29 -2.04 -6.55 -1.66
N GLU A 30 -1.30 -7.33 -2.46
CA GLU A 30 -0.14 -8.06 -2.01
C GLU A 30 1.17 -7.41 -2.41
N VAL A 31 2.14 -7.48 -1.49
CA VAL A 31 3.54 -7.21 -1.79
C VAL A 31 4.37 -8.42 -1.47
N SER A 32 5.47 -8.59 -2.19
CA SER A 32 6.45 -9.58 -1.83
C SER A 32 7.85 -9.03 -1.75
N PHE A 33 8.60 -9.62 -0.83
CA PHE A 33 9.97 -9.31 -0.52
C PHE A 33 10.80 -10.54 -0.84
N ASP A 34 11.81 -10.36 -1.69
CA ASP A 34 12.92 -11.27 -1.86
C ASP A 34 14.22 -10.56 -1.52
N ASN A 35 15.25 -11.30 -1.12
CA ASN A 35 16.50 -10.67 -0.68
C ASN A 35 17.17 -9.85 -1.79
N ARG A 36 16.98 -10.20 -3.07
CA ARG A 36 17.51 -9.45 -4.22
C ARG A 36 16.91 -8.05 -4.36
N GLY A 37 15.60 -7.94 -4.17
CA GLY A 37 14.88 -6.67 -4.23
C GLY A 37 15.29 -5.72 -3.10
N MET A 38 15.83 -6.27 -2.01
CA MET A 38 16.26 -5.52 -0.82
C MET A 38 17.73 -5.07 -0.89
N ILE A 39 18.51 -5.49 -1.89
CA ILE A 39 19.90 -5.05 -2.04
C ILE A 39 19.94 -3.59 -2.52
N ARG A 40 20.78 -2.78 -1.85
CA ARG A 40 21.09 -1.42 -2.30
C ARG A 40 21.74 -1.44 -3.69
N LYS A 41 21.08 -0.80 -4.65
CA LYS A 41 21.58 -0.71 -6.04
C LYS A 41 22.64 0.37 -6.24
N ARG A 42 22.80 1.28 -5.27
CA ARG A 42 23.72 2.43 -5.32
C ARG A 42 24.37 2.60 -3.96
N GLY A 43 25.65 2.99 -3.97
CA GLY A 43 26.43 3.35 -2.80
C GLY A 43 27.56 4.28 -3.21
N TYR A 44 28.21 4.90 -2.23
CA TYR A 44 29.31 5.81 -2.46
C TYR A 44 30.64 5.07 -2.30
N SER A 45 31.57 5.30 -3.22
CA SER A 45 32.97 4.89 -3.09
C SER A 45 33.88 6.11 -3.32
N LEU A 46 35.12 6.02 -2.84
CA LEU A 46 36.13 7.01 -3.19
C LEU A 46 36.31 7.06 -4.71
N LYS A 47 36.48 8.28 -5.23
CA LYS A 47 36.63 8.53 -6.67
C LYS A 47 37.77 7.67 -7.24
N GLY A 48 37.46 6.81 -8.20
CA GLY A 48 38.41 5.88 -8.83
C GLY A 48 38.39 4.46 -8.28
N GLN A 49 37.62 4.16 -7.22
CA GLN A 49 37.47 2.81 -6.69
C GLN A 49 36.14 2.17 -7.09
N LYS A 50 36.21 0.91 -7.52
CA LYS A 50 35.00 0.09 -7.76
C LYS A 50 34.36 -0.24 -6.42
N LEU A 51 33.08 0.11 -6.29
CA LEU A 51 32.27 -0.32 -5.15
C LEU A 51 31.97 -1.82 -5.28
N ALA A 52 32.48 -2.62 -4.36
CA ALA A 52 32.16 -4.04 -4.25
C ALA A 52 31.28 -4.27 -3.02
N ILE A 53 30.10 -4.83 -3.22
CA ILE A 53 29.21 -5.26 -2.13
C ILE A 53 29.54 -6.72 -1.84
N ARG A 54 29.95 -7.02 -0.60
CA ARG A 54 30.23 -8.38 -0.13
C ARG A 54 29.07 -8.81 0.77
N GLY A 55 28.30 -9.79 0.31
CA GLY A 55 27.16 -10.36 1.03
C GLY A 55 26.96 -11.83 0.66
N ASP A 56 26.22 -12.55 1.49
CA ASP A 56 25.80 -13.92 1.20
C ASP A 56 24.65 -13.90 0.19
N PHE A 57 24.97 -13.96 -1.10
CA PHE A 57 24.00 -13.95 -2.22
C PHE A 57 23.17 -15.25 -2.33
N GLN A 58 22.85 -15.89 -1.21
CA GLN A 58 22.01 -17.08 -1.18
C GLN A 58 20.54 -16.69 -1.37
N ARG A 59 19.79 -17.47 -2.16
CA ARG A 59 18.38 -17.21 -2.39
C ARG A 59 17.58 -17.56 -1.14
N LYS A 60 17.09 -16.56 -0.41
CA LYS A 60 16.14 -16.78 0.68
C LYS A 60 14.71 -17.01 0.14
N PRO A 61 13.85 -17.72 0.88
CA PRO A 61 12.43 -17.84 0.53
C PRO A 61 11.79 -16.45 0.37
N ARG A 62 10.89 -16.33 -0.62
CA ARG A 62 10.08 -15.12 -0.81
C ARG A 62 9.08 -15.03 0.33
N VAL A 63 8.97 -13.87 0.93
CA VAL A 63 7.93 -13.55 1.90
C VAL A 63 6.90 -12.67 1.19
N SER A 64 5.61 -12.98 1.33
CA SER A 64 4.54 -12.13 0.85
C SER A 64 3.72 -11.61 2.00
N VAL A 65 3.21 -10.39 1.84
CA VAL A 65 2.33 -9.71 2.77
C VAL A 65 1.11 -9.25 2.00
N LEU A 66 -0.08 -9.62 2.47
CA LEU A 66 -1.35 -9.06 2.06
C LEU A 66 -1.70 -7.97 3.06
N ALA A 67 -1.79 -6.73 2.61
CA ALA A 67 -2.10 -5.61 3.47
C ALA A 67 -3.50 -5.05 3.17
N PHE A 68 -4.15 -4.57 4.22
CA PHE A 68 -5.43 -3.88 4.20
C PHE A 68 -5.18 -2.49 4.75
N ILE A 69 -5.61 -1.47 4.00
CA ILE A 69 -5.33 -0.09 4.33
C ILE A 69 -6.59 0.75 4.19
N GLY A 70 -6.96 1.44 5.26
CA GLY A 70 -8.15 2.25 5.33
C GLY A 70 -8.05 3.25 6.48
N TRP A 71 -9.15 3.40 7.22
CA TRP A 71 -9.11 4.09 8.51
C TRP A 71 -8.42 3.25 9.59
N SER A 72 -8.56 1.91 9.52
CA SER A 72 -7.69 0.96 10.22
C SER A 72 -6.87 0.16 9.21
N ASN A 73 -5.63 -0.15 9.59
CA ASN A 73 -4.71 -0.92 8.76
C ASN A 73 -4.44 -2.28 9.41
N ASP A 74 -4.27 -3.32 8.60
CA ASP A 74 -3.90 -4.66 9.07
C ASP A 74 -3.10 -5.38 7.97
N CYS A 75 -2.36 -6.42 8.34
CA CYS A 75 -1.61 -7.20 7.36
C CYS A 75 -1.45 -8.66 7.78
N PHE A 76 -1.43 -9.53 6.77
CA PHE A 76 -1.23 -10.97 6.91
C PHE A 76 -0.04 -11.37 6.07
N ASP A 77 0.76 -12.32 6.57
CA ASP A 77 1.93 -12.81 5.86
C ASP A 77 1.82 -14.28 5.47
N THR A 78 2.58 -14.66 4.45
CA THR A 78 2.76 -16.06 4.07
C THR A 78 4.14 -16.28 3.46
N GLN A 79 4.64 -17.52 3.58
CA GLN A 79 5.82 -17.94 2.83
C GLN A 79 5.41 -18.29 1.40
N GLY A 80 6.06 -17.67 0.41
CA GLY A 80 5.72 -17.85 -1.00
C GLY A 80 4.69 -16.85 -1.48
N THR A 81 3.64 -17.30 -2.17
CA THR A 81 2.60 -16.45 -2.78
C THR A 81 1.25 -16.86 -2.22
N PHE A 82 0.36 -15.88 -2.00
CA PHE A 82 -1.02 -16.16 -1.60
C PHE A 82 -1.72 -16.97 -2.68
N ASP A 83 -2.22 -18.14 -2.30
CA ASP A 83 -3.21 -18.84 -3.10
C ASP A 83 -4.61 -18.35 -2.73
N ARG A 84 -5.61 -18.83 -3.49
CA ARG A 84 -7.01 -18.44 -3.27
C ARG A 84 -7.49 -18.73 -1.84
N VAL A 85 -7.08 -19.86 -1.27
CA VAL A 85 -7.58 -20.32 0.03
C VAL A 85 -7.05 -19.41 1.13
N GLU A 86 -5.75 -19.13 1.11
CA GLU A 86 -5.15 -18.23 2.10
C GLU A 86 -5.65 -16.80 1.92
N PHE A 87 -5.79 -16.32 0.67
CA PHE A 87 -6.34 -14.97 0.42
C PHE A 87 -7.77 -14.82 0.98
N LEU A 88 -8.66 -15.78 0.70
CA LEU A 88 -10.03 -15.75 1.20
C LEU A 88 -10.07 -15.79 2.73
N LYS A 89 -9.22 -16.61 3.34
CA LYS A 89 -9.09 -16.69 4.80
C LYS A 89 -8.64 -15.35 5.38
N CYS A 90 -7.63 -14.67 4.81
CA CYS A 90 -7.23 -13.34 5.25
C CYS A 90 -8.36 -12.31 5.10
N CYS A 91 -9.15 -12.35 4.01
CA CYS A 91 -10.33 -11.50 3.87
C CYS A 91 -11.37 -11.77 4.98
N GLN A 92 -11.59 -13.04 5.33
CA GLN A 92 -12.50 -13.43 6.42
C GLN A 92 -11.99 -12.94 7.77
N ASP A 93 -10.72 -13.18 8.05
CA ASP A 93 -10.07 -12.77 9.29
C ASP A 93 -10.13 -11.26 9.45
N PHE A 94 -9.78 -10.49 8.41
CA PHE A 94 -9.88 -9.03 8.44
C PHE A 94 -11.32 -8.56 8.68
N ALA A 95 -12.30 -9.13 7.95
CA ALA A 95 -13.70 -8.72 8.02
C ALA A 95 -14.38 -9.03 9.36
N TYR A 96 -14.04 -10.15 10.00
CA TYR A 96 -14.67 -10.57 11.26
C TYR A 96 -13.92 -10.09 12.51
N THR A 97 -12.70 -9.60 12.35
CA THR A 97 -11.90 -9.12 13.48
C THR A 97 -12.45 -7.81 14.03
N LYS A 98 -12.80 -7.82 15.33
CA LYS A 98 -13.51 -6.71 15.99
C LYS A 98 -12.75 -5.37 15.94
N HIS A 99 -11.42 -5.39 16.00
CA HIS A 99 -10.62 -4.16 16.00
C HIS A 99 -10.55 -3.50 14.62
N ASN A 100 -10.91 -4.19 13.54
CA ASN A 100 -10.98 -3.64 12.20
C ASN A 100 -12.30 -2.90 11.93
N PHE A 101 -13.26 -2.92 12.87
CA PHE A 101 -14.51 -2.16 12.79
C PHE A 101 -15.29 -2.29 11.46
N VAL A 102 -15.20 -3.43 10.78
CA VAL A 102 -15.91 -3.65 9.51
C VAL A 102 -17.41 -3.74 9.78
N ARG A 103 -18.19 -2.96 9.03
CA ARG A 103 -19.66 -2.91 9.09
C ARG A 103 -20.24 -3.08 7.70
N GLN A 104 -21.50 -3.49 7.64
CA GLN A 104 -22.23 -3.57 6.37
C GLN A 104 -22.38 -2.19 5.75
N TYR A 105 -22.33 -2.11 4.43
CA TYR A 105 -22.50 -0.89 3.66
C TYR A 105 -23.81 -0.16 4.03
N PRO A 106 -23.79 1.17 4.26
CA PRO A 106 -22.68 2.13 4.04
C PRO A 106 -21.76 2.38 5.26
N GLY A 107 -21.70 1.46 6.23
CA GLY A 107 -20.89 1.57 7.44
C GLY A 107 -19.37 1.60 7.23
N SER A 108 -18.60 1.68 8.31
CA SER A 108 -17.13 1.64 8.29
C SER A 108 -16.57 0.43 7.53
N HIS A 109 -15.49 0.65 6.77
CA HIS A 109 -14.78 -0.36 6.00
C HIS A 109 -15.66 -1.28 5.12
N SER A 110 -16.74 -0.71 4.58
CA SER A 110 -17.74 -1.46 3.79
C SER A 110 -17.50 -1.41 2.27
N VAL A 111 -16.57 -0.61 1.78
CA VAL A 111 -16.21 -0.49 0.37
C VAL A 111 -14.76 -0.93 0.19
N TRP A 112 -14.55 -2.05 -0.50
CA TRP A 112 -13.22 -2.65 -0.67
C TRP A 112 -12.72 -2.41 -2.09
N ILE A 113 -11.55 -1.80 -2.23
CA ILE A 113 -10.91 -1.49 -3.50
C ILE A 113 -9.78 -2.51 -3.72
N LEU A 114 -9.87 -3.23 -4.84
CA LEU A 114 -8.90 -4.27 -5.23
C LEU A 114 -8.34 -3.99 -6.62
N ASP A 115 -7.15 -4.50 -6.90
CA ASP A 115 -6.63 -4.51 -8.27
C ASP A 115 -7.38 -5.52 -9.18
N GLY A 116 -6.99 -5.59 -10.45
CA GLY A 116 -7.62 -6.46 -11.43
C GLY A 116 -7.17 -7.93 -11.44
N ALA A 117 -6.41 -8.40 -10.46
CA ALA A 117 -5.86 -9.74 -10.44
C ALA A 117 -6.94 -10.84 -10.47
N SER A 118 -6.60 -11.97 -11.09
CA SER A 118 -7.54 -13.09 -11.25
C SER A 118 -8.03 -13.68 -9.92
N ILE A 119 -7.18 -13.69 -8.89
CA ILE A 119 -7.52 -14.14 -7.53
C ILE A 119 -8.52 -13.19 -6.88
N HIS A 120 -8.33 -11.87 -6.97
CA HIS A 120 -9.24 -10.85 -6.43
C HIS A 120 -10.65 -10.93 -7.04
N ARG A 121 -10.72 -11.28 -8.33
CA ARG A 121 -11.97 -11.41 -9.08
C ARG A 121 -12.62 -12.79 -8.95
N HIS A 122 -12.07 -13.67 -8.12
CA HIS A 122 -12.62 -15.02 -7.99
C HIS A 122 -14.05 -14.96 -7.43
N PRO A 123 -15.03 -15.68 -8.02
CA PRO A 123 -16.44 -15.59 -7.63
C PRO A 123 -16.69 -15.87 -6.14
N GLU A 124 -15.94 -16.80 -5.55
CA GLU A 124 -16.03 -17.14 -4.13
C GLU A 124 -15.71 -15.94 -3.21
N ILE A 125 -14.65 -15.18 -3.51
CA ILE A 125 -14.26 -13.99 -2.74
C ILE A 125 -15.32 -12.89 -2.92
N VAL A 126 -15.75 -12.64 -4.16
CA VAL A 126 -16.77 -11.63 -4.45
C VAL A 126 -18.11 -11.98 -3.77
N HIS A 127 -18.50 -13.26 -3.78
CA HIS A 127 -19.72 -13.72 -3.14
C HIS A 127 -19.63 -13.58 -1.61
N PHE A 128 -18.49 -13.97 -1.01
CA PHE A 128 -18.25 -13.79 0.41
C PHE A 128 -18.39 -12.32 0.82
N LEU A 129 -17.66 -11.40 0.17
CA LEU A 129 -17.70 -9.97 0.50
C LEU A 129 -19.13 -9.40 0.40
N ARG A 130 -19.84 -9.71 -0.70
CA ARG A 130 -21.22 -9.25 -0.87
C ARG A 130 -22.18 -9.85 0.16
N SER A 131 -21.99 -11.11 0.55
CA SER A 131 -22.86 -11.79 1.53
C SER A 131 -22.82 -11.15 2.91
N ILE A 132 -21.70 -10.50 3.27
CA ILE A 132 -21.55 -9.77 4.53
C ILE A 132 -21.80 -8.27 4.38
N GLY A 133 -22.27 -7.82 3.21
CA GLY A 133 -22.64 -6.43 2.97
C GLY A 133 -21.45 -5.51 2.61
N ILE A 134 -20.35 -6.07 2.10
CA ILE A 134 -19.22 -5.30 1.57
C ILE A 134 -19.40 -5.12 0.06
N VAL A 135 -19.06 -3.92 -0.43
CA VAL A 135 -19.07 -3.54 -1.85
C VAL A 135 -17.64 -3.64 -2.40
N PRO A 136 -17.29 -4.72 -3.12
CA PRO A 136 -16.01 -4.80 -3.81
C PRO A 136 -16.03 -3.98 -5.10
N ILE A 137 -15.01 -3.13 -5.30
CA ILE A 137 -14.79 -2.31 -6.50
C ILE A 137 -13.39 -2.61 -7.03
N PHE A 138 -13.26 -2.78 -8.35
CA PHE A 138 -11.99 -3.16 -8.97
C PHE A 138 -11.36 -2.00 -9.74
N LEU A 139 -10.10 -1.72 -9.43
CA LEU A 139 -9.31 -0.71 -10.12
C LEU A 139 -9.20 -1.01 -11.63
N PRO A 140 -9.05 0.05 -12.45
CA PRO A 140 -8.74 -0.11 -13.87
C PRO A 140 -7.35 -0.75 -14.04
N ALA A 141 -7.20 -1.52 -15.12
CA ALA A 141 -5.95 -2.22 -15.39
C ALA A 141 -4.79 -1.23 -15.58
N TYR A 142 -3.62 -1.55 -15.02
CA TYR A 142 -2.40 -0.75 -15.11
C TYR A 142 -2.50 0.65 -14.48
N CYS A 143 -3.38 0.83 -13.49
CA CYS A 143 -3.53 2.09 -12.73
C CYS A 143 -3.12 1.96 -11.25
N PRO A 144 -1.88 1.53 -10.93
CA PRO A 144 -1.42 1.40 -9.54
C PRO A 144 -1.39 2.75 -8.80
N PHE A 145 -1.30 3.86 -9.54
CA PHE A 145 -1.33 5.22 -8.98
C PHE A 145 -2.71 5.65 -8.46
N PHE A 146 -3.77 4.88 -8.71
CA PHE A 146 -5.06 5.03 -8.04
C PHE A 146 -5.13 4.24 -6.72
N ASN A 147 -4.12 3.43 -6.41
CA ASN A 147 -4.09 2.56 -5.25
C ASN A 147 -3.14 3.09 -4.17
N PRO A 148 -3.65 3.68 -3.05
CA PRO A 148 -2.83 4.20 -1.96
C PRO A 148 -1.83 3.21 -1.38
N ILE A 149 -2.17 1.91 -1.37
CA ILE A 149 -1.30 0.84 -0.84
C ILE A 149 0.04 0.73 -1.58
N GLU A 150 0.10 1.11 -2.86
CA GLU A 150 1.32 1.06 -3.67
C GLU A 150 2.37 2.07 -3.15
N TYR A 151 1.92 3.21 -2.62
CA TYR A 151 2.81 4.20 -2.02
C TYR A 151 3.39 3.67 -0.70
N MET A 152 2.54 3.03 0.12
CA MET A 152 2.98 2.38 1.36
C MET A 152 3.97 1.25 1.06
N PHE A 153 3.67 0.37 0.10
CA PHE A 153 4.62 -0.66 -0.36
C PHE A 153 5.92 -0.09 -0.91
N GLY A 154 5.86 1.02 -1.65
CA GLY A 154 7.03 1.74 -2.12
C GLY A 154 7.89 2.25 -0.97
N TYR A 155 7.28 2.80 0.07
CA TYR A 155 7.99 3.24 1.27
C TYR A 155 8.60 2.07 2.03
N VAL A 156 7.82 1.01 2.31
CA VAL A 156 8.31 -0.20 2.98
C VAL A 156 9.52 -0.76 2.24
N LYS A 157 9.45 -0.91 0.90
CA LYS A 157 10.58 -1.38 0.08
C LYS A 157 11.82 -0.48 0.20
N LYS A 158 11.64 0.85 0.20
CA LYS A 158 12.76 1.80 0.38
C LYS A 158 13.38 1.69 1.78
N PHE A 159 12.55 1.57 2.81
CA PHE A 159 12.99 1.41 4.18
C PHE A 159 13.81 0.12 4.36
N PHE A 160 13.31 -0.99 3.80
CA PHE A 160 14.03 -2.24 3.74
C PHE A 160 15.37 -2.12 3.02
N GLN A 161 15.40 -1.54 1.82
CA GLN A 161 16.66 -1.34 1.07
C GLN A 161 17.69 -0.53 1.86
N ARG A 162 17.26 0.34 2.78
CA ARG A 162 18.17 1.10 3.63
C ARG A 162 18.65 0.29 4.84
N HIS A 163 17.78 -0.42 5.54
CA HIS A 163 18.12 -0.98 6.86
C HIS A 163 18.33 -2.50 6.88
N TYR A 164 17.99 -3.20 5.80
CA TYR A 164 18.21 -4.63 5.71
C TYR A 164 19.70 -4.93 5.52
N ASP A 165 20.28 -5.60 6.52
CA ASP A 165 21.63 -6.15 6.45
C ASP A 165 21.55 -7.64 6.15
N GLU A 166 22.00 -8.03 4.95
CA GLU A 166 22.00 -9.42 4.49
C GLU A 166 22.88 -10.33 5.37
N ASN A 167 23.95 -9.77 5.97
CA ASN A 167 24.89 -10.50 6.81
C ASN A 167 24.39 -10.69 8.25
N SER A 168 23.33 -9.98 8.65
CA SER A 168 22.81 -10.04 10.02
C SER A 168 22.09 -11.35 10.36
N GLY A 169 21.86 -12.22 9.36
CA GLY A 169 21.07 -13.46 9.52
C GLY A 169 19.58 -13.21 9.81
N ARG A 170 19.12 -11.96 9.88
CA ARG A 170 17.74 -11.61 10.19
C ARG A 170 16.80 -12.14 9.12
N ASP A 171 15.66 -12.66 9.58
CA ASP A 171 14.59 -13.11 8.71
C ASP A 171 13.84 -11.89 8.14
N LEU A 172 13.41 -11.99 6.89
CA LEU A 172 12.71 -10.92 6.17
C LEU A 172 11.34 -10.63 6.80
N LEU A 173 10.72 -11.67 7.36
CA LEU A 173 9.34 -11.61 7.82
C LEU A 173 9.13 -10.73 9.08
N PRO A 174 9.85 -10.94 10.20
CA PRO A 174 9.70 -10.08 11.38
C PRO A 174 10.01 -8.62 11.08
N PHE A 175 10.95 -8.36 10.17
CA PHE A 175 11.26 -7.00 9.72
C PHE A 175 10.13 -6.42 8.87
N ALA A 176 9.50 -7.20 7.99
CA ALA A 176 8.31 -6.80 7.23
C ALA A 176 7.18 -6.39 8.17
N VAL A 177 6.75 -7.32 9.02
CA VAL A 177 5.63 -7.12 9.93
C VAL A 177 5.88 -5.93 10.85
N HIS A 178 7.07 -5.79 11.42
CA HIS A 178 7.41 -4.63 12.25
C HIS A 178 7.35 -3.32 11.43
N THR A 179 7.82 -3.32 10.19
CA THR A 179 7.71 -2.12 9.34
C THR A 179 6.25 -1.79 9.06
N PHE A 180 5.38 -2.78 8.77
CA PHE A 180 3.95 -2.57 8.59
C PHE A 180 3.24 -2.02 9.85
N GLN A 181 3.60 -2.52 11.04
CA GLN A 181 3.06 -2.04 12.32
C GLN A 181 3.37 -0.56 12.59
N ARG A 182 4.49 -0.02 12.08
CA ARG A 182 4.78 1.42 12.18
C ARG A 182 3.77 2.29 11.42
N PHE A 183 3.04 1.73 10.45
CA PHE A 183 2.01 2.44 9.68
C PHE A 183 0.61 2.38 10.29
N GLU A 184 0.44 1.76 11.46
CA GLU A 184 -0.87 1.68 12.13
C GLU A 184 -1.45 3.08 12.40
N HIS A 185 -0.59 4.08 12.65
CA HIS A 185 -1.01 5.46 12.92
C HIS A 185 -0.70 6.44 11.78
N PHE A 186 -0.30 5.94 10.61
CA PHE A 186 0.04 6.79 9.48
C PHE A 186 -1.20 7.50 8.93
N ASN A 187 -1.13 8.83 8.80
CA ASN A 187 -2.23 9.61 8.24
C ASN A 187 -2.29 9.42 6.71
N ILE A 188 -3.16 8.50 6.28
CA ILE A 188 -3.28 8.18 4.86
C ILE A 188 -4.09 9.21 4.05
N GLY A 189 -4.72 10.20 4.69
CA GLY A 189 -5.54 11.19 3.99
C GLY A 189 -4.80 11.92 2.87
N ARG A 190 -3.51 12.23 3.07
CA ARG A 190 -2.65 12.84 2.04
C ARG A 190 -2.43 11.89 0.86
N VAL A 191 -2.20 10.60 1.11
CA VAL A 191 -2.00 9.58 0.08
C VAL A 191 -3.29 9.32 -0.68
N PHE A 192 -4.43 9.28 0.01
CA PHE A 192 -5.76 9.17 -0.60
C PHE A 192 -6.00 10.31 -1.58
N ALA A 193 -5.83 11.56 -1.15
CA ALA A 193 -5.97 12.72 -2.02
C ALA A 193 -4.98 12.69 -3.19
N HIS A 194 -3.73 12.29 -2.93
CA HIS A 194 -2.72 12.13 -3.99
C HIS A 194 -3.14 11.10 -5.05
N CYS A 195 -3.83 10.03 -4.64
CA CYS A 195 -4.37 8.97 -5.49
C CYS A 195 -5.75 9.30 -6.10
N GLY A 196 -6.26 10.53 -5.91
CA GLY A 196 -7.54 10.98 -6.48
C GLY A 196 -8.77 10.79 -5.58
N TRP A 197 -8.60 10.23 -4.37
CA TRP A 197 -9.69 9.98 -3.43
C TRP A 197 -9.92 11.20 -2.54
N ASN A 198 -10.85 12.07 -2.92
CA ASN A 198 -11.10 13.31 -2.18
C ASN A 198 -12.04 13.11 -0.99
N VAL A 199 -11.86 13.92 0.06
CA VAL A 199 -12.68 13.91 1.30
C VAL A 199 -14.17 14.19 1.06
N GLN A 200 -14.52 14.73 -0.12
CA GLN A 200 -15.89 15.05 -0.52
C GLN A 200 -16.65 13.84 -1.11
N GLY A 201 -16.07 12.63 -1.05
CA GLY A 201 -16.67 11.44 -1.68
C GLY A 201 -16.64 11.49 -3.21
N ARG A 202 -15.63 12.17 -3.77
CA ARG A 202 -15.43 12.32 -5.23
C ARG A 202 -14.08 11.81 -5.66
N PHE A 203 -14.06 11.03 -6.73
CA PHE A 203 -12.83 10.50 -7.29
C PHE A 203 -12.38 11.36 -8.46
N ASP A 204 -11.16 11.92 -8.38
CA ASP A 204 -10.55 12.69 -9.46
C ASP A 204 -9.37 11.91 -10.08
N PRO A 205 -9.56 11.31 -11.27
CA PRO A 205 -8.50 10.57 -11.93
C PRO A 205 -7.43 11.50 -12.55
N SER A 206 -7.75 12.77 -12.81
CA SER A 206 -6.96 13.71 -13.63
C SER A 206 -5.63 14.05 -12.99
N GLY A 207 -5.70 14.50 -11.73
CA GLY A 207 -5.20 13.64 -10.68
C GLY A 207 -3.83 12.91 -10.87
N PRO A 208 -3.77 11.70 -10.33
CA PRO A 208 -2.65 10.78 -10.48
C PRO A 208 -2.12 10.59 -11.91
N MET A 209 -2.94 10.87 -12.93
CA MET A 209 -2.54 10.76 -14.34
C MET A 209 -1.67 11.93 -14.84
N SER A 210 -1.59 13.06 -14.13
CA SER A 210 -0.78 14.22 -14.53
C SER A 210 0.72 14.01 -14.25
N THR A 211 1.59 14.34 -15.21
CA THR A 211 3.06 14.29 -15.04
C THR A 211 3.67 15.49 -14.33
N GLU A 212 2.87 16.50 -13.95
CA GLU A 212 3.34 17.71 -13.29
C GLU A 212 3.57 17.48 -11.78
N LYS A 213 4.64 18.03 -11.22
CA LYS A 213 4.90 18.00 -9.76
C LYS A 213 3.79 18.75 -9.04
N ARG A 214 3.03 18.05 -8.19
CA ARG A 214 1.89 18.60 -7.46
C ARG A 214 2.31 19.23 -6.16
N GLN A 215 1.76 20.42 -5.86
CA GLN A 215 1.83 21.01 -4.53
C GLN A 215 0.64 20.51 -3.69
N VAL A 216 0.89 20.18 -2.43
CA VAL A 216 -0.14 19.76 -1.46
C VAL A 216 -1.17 20.91 -1.26
N PRO A 217 -2.49 20.64 -1.30
CA PRO A 217 -3.53 21.66 -1.14
C PRO A 217 -3.40 22.45 0.17
N GLN A 218 -3.66 23.77 0.12
CA GLN A 218 -3.52 24.71 1.24
C GLN A 218 -4.30 24.30 2.50
N PHE A 219 -5.46 23.65 2.36
CA PHE A 219 -6.28 23.16 3.49
C PHE A 219 -5.51 22.22 4.43
N TRP A 220 -4.59 21.41 3.89
CA TRP A 220 -3.76 20.50 4.68
C TRP A 220 -2.51 21.16 5.29
N ARG A 221 -2.20 22.41 4.92
CA ARG A 221 -1.12 23.20 5.55
C ARG A 221 -1.56 23.82 6.88
N GLU A 222 -2.86 24.05 7.07
CA GLU A 222 -3.38 24.69 8.29
C GLU A 222 -3.61 23.69 9.44
N CYS A 223 -3.73 22.38 9.13
CA CYS A 223 -3.98 21.34 10.13
C CYS A 223 -2.72 20.61 10.63
N VAL A 224 -1.55 20.87 10.04
CA VAL A 224 -0.29 20.20 10.40
C VAL A 224 0.85 21.20 10.28
N GLU A 225 1.45 21.59 11.40
CA GLU A 225 2.78 22.21 11.39
C GLU A 225 3.74 21.22 10.71
N PRO A 226 4.40 21.58 9.60
CA PRO A 226 5.31 20.66 8.93
C PRO A 226 6.47 20.34 9.86
N ASN A 227 6.52 19.12 10.38
CA ASN A 227 7.74 18.59 10.98
C ASN A 227 8.77 18.44 9.86
N ASN A 228 9.98 18.97 10.04
CA ASN A 228 11.07 18.94 9.04
C ASN A 228 11.54 17.52 8.67
N THR A 229 10.96 16.48 9.29
CA THR A 229 11.28 15.07 9.14
C THR A 229 10.26 14.31 8.30
N GLU A 230 9.30 14.93 7.61
CA GLU A 230 8.31 14.24 6.75
C GLU A 230 8.35 14.70 5.28
N ASP A 231 8.08 13.78 4.35
CA ASP A 231 7.97 14.07 2.92
C ASP A 231 6.60 14.69 2.59
N GLU A 232 6.39 15.10 1.33
CA GLU A 232 5.15 15.76 0.90
C GLU A 232 3.88 14.90 1.13
N LEU A 233 4.03 13.59 1.32
CA LEU A 233 2.93 12.66 1.58
C LEU A 233 2.79 12.31 3.07
N GLY A 234 3.60 12.91 3.94
CA GLY A 234 3.62 12.66 5.38
C GLY A 234 4.37 11.41 5.79
N PHE A 235 5.12 10.78 4.87
CA PHE A 235 6.04 9.71 5.27
C PHE A 235 7.28 10.33 5.88
N ASP A 236 7.74 9.83 7.03
CA ASP A 236 8.99 10.31 7.61
C ASP A 236 10.10 10.29 6.54
N LEU A 237 10.70 11.46 6.27
CA LEU A 237 12.07 11.64 5.77
C LEU A 237 12.99 10.97 6.77
N ILE A 238 13.02 9.64 6.64
CA ILE A 238 13.82 8.66 7.35
C ILE A 238 15.06 9.31 7.96
N ASP A 239 15.09 9.36 9.29
CA ASP A 239 16.10 9.98 10.16
C ASP A 239 17.50 10.03 9.53
N GLU A 240 18.07 11.25 9.41
CA GLU A 240 19.50 11.44 9.11
C GLU A 240 20.42 11.03 10.28
N GLU A 241 19.87 10.62 11.43
CA GLU A 241 20.66 10.24 12.59
C GLU A 241 21.01 8.74 12.61
N CYS A 242 21.99 8.36 11.78
CA CYS A 242 22.99 7.34 12.13
C CYS A 242 24.15 7.36 11.13
N GLY A 243 24.78 8.54 10.99
CA GLY A 243 26.11 8.71 10.44
C GLY A 243 27.08 9.11 11.54
N GLY A 244 27.48 8.18 12.41
CA GLY A 244 28.36 8.50 13.51
C GLY A 244 28.83 7.28 14.31
N SER A 245 29.65 6.43 13.70
CA SER A 245 30.92 5.90 14.26
C SER A 245 31.59 4.94 13.28
#